data_AF-A0A3B0MD61-F1
#
_entry.id   AF-A0A3B0MD61-F1
#
_cell.length_a   1.000
_cell.length_b   1.000
_cell.length_c   1.000
_cell.angle_alpha   90.00
_cell.angle_beta   90.00
_cell.angle_gamma   90.00
#
_symmetry.space_group_name_H-M   'P 1'
#
loop_
_entity.id
_entity.type
_entity.pdbx_description
1 polymer ?
#
loop_
_entity_poly.entity_id
_entity_poly.type
_entity_poly.pdbx_seq_one_letter_code
_entity_poly.pdbx_strand_id
1 'polypeptide(L)'
;MGFDYWALGHVHKRQVHAQDPWVLMPGMPQGRDIGEDGAKSASLLTLSEGRIAVQTVPTSVLEFTATTLDISGIDSDDALRGALRSHMREIAEALSAQAGVVRLTLTGAPLRHWQILRDQDTWAETVAALARETGRLWLDKLRLEIVAPESSDNTAGATAELATLMLAIREEPGFVATAQAELDEVIGDLPPAMRAMLMPDEAASTSLAQTLAETGARRVLARMKGAEG
;
A
#
# COMPACT_ATOMS: atom_id res chain seq x y z
N MET A 1 2.61 45.99 16.92
CA MET A 1 1.90 45.76 15.64
C MET A 1 2.34 44.40 15.14
N GLY A 2 1.40 43.48 14.96
CA GLY A 2 1.62 42.16 14.37
C GLY A 2 0.75 42.00 13.12
N PHE A 3 0.94 40.90 12.39
CA PHE A 3 0.07 40.55 11.26
C PHE A 3 -1.15 39.78 11.75
N ASP A 4 -2.32 40.07 11.18
CA ASP A 4 -3.58 39.35 11.44
C ASP A 4 -3.66 37.99 10.72
N TYR A 5 -2.80 37.79 9.71
CA TYR A 5 -2.68 36.54 8.94
C TYR A 5 -1.24 36.25 8.54
N TRP A 6 -0.80 35.01 8.75
CA TRP A 6 0.48 34.46 8.33
C TRP A 6 0.26 33.36 7.30
N ALA A 7 0.63 33.67 6.05
CA ALA A 7 0.64 32.74 4.93
C ALA A 7 1.93 31.89 4.99
N LEU A 8 1.84 30.67 5.50
CA LEU A 8 2.98 29.76 5.50
C LEU A 8 3.07 28.96 4.18
N GLY A 9 4.23 28.37 3.93
CA GLY A 9 4.49 27.48 2.79
C GLY A 9 5.54 26.42 3.14
N HIS A 10 6.00 25.67 2.13
CA HIS A 10 6.98 24.56 2.21
C HIS A 10 6.40 23.19 2.58
N VAL A 11 5.46 23.10 3.54
CA VAL A 11 4.86 21.80 3.93
C VAL A 11 3.64 21.49 3.08
N HIS A 12 3.59 20.27 2.52
CA HIS A 12 2.54 19.84 1.59
C HIS A 12 1.22 19.46 2.27
N LYS A 13 1.23 19.25 3.59
CA LYS A 13 0.03 18.98 4.40
C LYS A 13 -0.60 20.30 4.89
N ARG A 14 -1.91 20.47 4.67
CA ARG A 14 -2.68 21.60 5.20
C ARG A 14 -2.69 21.56 6.74
N GLN A 15 -2.41 22.69 7.38
CA GLN A 15 -2.42 22.83 8.84
C GLN A 15 -2.86 24.24 9.24
N VAL A 16 -3.72 24.34 10.26
CA VAL A 16 -4.06 25.60 10.92
C VAL A 16 -3.33 25.62 12.26
N HIS A 17 -2.32 26.48 12.38
CA HIS A 17 -1.51 26.58 13.60
C HIS A 17 -2.11 27.54 14.63
N ALA A 18 -2.80 28.59 14.16
CA ALA A 18 -3.55 29.52 14.99
C ALA A 18 -4.68 30.17 14.17
N GLN A 19 -5.71 30.65 14.86
CA GLN A 19 -6.85 31.37 14.26
C GLN A 19 -6.93 32.84 14.69
N ASP A 20 -6.18 33.24 15.72
CA ASP A 20 -6.08 34.62 16.18
C ASP A 20 -4.65 34.90 16.71
N PRO A 21 -3.76 35.51 15.89
CA PRO A 21 -3.95 35.78 14.46
C PRO A 21 -4.00 34.46 13.66
N TRP A 22 -4.50 34.52 12.43
CA TRP A 22 -4.46 33.35 11.56
C TRP A 22 -3.02 32.97 11.22
N VAL A 23 -2.67 31.69 11.41
CA VAL A 23 -1.38 31.13 10.98
C VAL A 23 -1.68 29.82 10.27
N LEU A 24 -1.50 29.81 8.95
CA LEU A 24 -2.03 28.73 8.12
C LEU A 24 -1.00 28.25 7.10
N MET A 25 -0.82 26.93 7.06
CA MET A 25 -0.17 26.18 6.00
C MET A 25 -1.25 25.68 5.03
N PRO A 26 -1.33 26.16 3.78
CA PRO A 26 -2.38 25.74 2.86
C PRO A 26 -2.18 24.31 2.33
N GLY A 27 -0.96 23.79 2.43
CA GLY A 27 -0.57 22.51 1.86
C GLY A 27 -0.15 22.68 0.39
N MET A 28 -0.41 21.67 -0.41
CA MET A 28 -0.18 21.68 -1.85
C MET A 28 -1.49 21.62 -2.64
N PRO A 29 -1.52 22.09 -3.90
CA PRO A 29 -2.74 22.11 -4.70
C PRO A 29 -3.08 20.75 -5.35
N GLN A 30 -2.09 19.88 -5.58
CA GLN A 30 -2.25 18.55 -6.18
C GLN A 30 -1.19 17.61 -5.61
N GLY A 31 -1.61 16.44 -5.13
CA GLY A 31 -0.70 15.38 -4.66
C GLY A 31 0.01 14.74 -5.85
N ARG A 32 1.23 14.27 -5.61
CA ARG A 32 2.12 13.68 -6.62
C ARG A 32 2.14 12.16 -6.55
N ASP A 33 1.95 11.61 -5.36
CA ASP A 33 1.95 10.17 -5.10
C ASP A 33 1.11 9.82 -3.87
N ILE A 34 1.10 8.53 -3.54
CA ILE A 34 0.35 7.94 -2.41
C ILE A 34 0.81 8.40 -1.02
N GLY A 35 2.02 8.96 -0.88
CA GLY A 35 2.51 9.57 0.35
C GLY A 35 1.94 10.98 0.57
N GLU A 36 1.30 11.54 -0.46
CA GLU A 36 0.57 12.80 -0.40
C GLU A 36 -0.93 12.53 -0.55
N ASP A 37 -1.48 11.64 0.27
CA ASP A 37 -2.87 11.21 0.24
C ASP A 37 -3.88 12.29 0.64
N GLY A 38 -5.14 12.08 0.25
CA GLY A 38 -6.28 12.91 0.59
C GLY A 38 -6.44 14.18 -0.25
N ALA A 39 -7.58 14.84 -0.04
CA ALA A 39 -7.98 16.05 -0.75
C ALA A 39 -6.95 17.17 -0.62
N LYS A 40 -6.68 17.86 -1.74
CA LYS A 40 -5.78 19.01 -1.81
C LYS A 40 -6.56 20.29 -1.98
N SER A 41 -6.00 21.39 -1.50
CA SER A 41 -6.78 22.63 -1.37
C SER A 41 -5.92 23.88 -1.42
N ALA A 42 -6.59 25.01 -1.64
CA ALA A 42 -6.11 26.35 -1.34
C ALA A 42 -6.94 26.98 -0.20
N SER A 43 -6.47 28.10 0.33
CA SER A 43 -7.24 28.94 1.25
C SER A 43 -7.74 30.19 0.52
N LEU A 44 -9.06 30.41 0.51
CA LEU A 44 -9.67 31.66 0.11
C LEU A 44 -9.86 32.55 1.34
N LEU A 45 -9.28 33.74 1.31
CA LEU A 45 -9.39 34.72 2.37
C LEU A 45 -10.42 35.78 1.98
N THR A 46 -11.35 36.07 2.88
CA THR A 46 -12.29 37.19 2.73
C THR A 46 -12.09 38.16 3.88
N LEU A 47 -11.76 39.41 3.55
CA LEU A 47 -11.54 40.48 4.51
C LEU A 47 -12.80 41.35 4.56
N SER A 48 -13.44 41.43 5.73
CA SER A 48 -14.62 42.26 5.95
C SER A 48 -14.67 42.76 7.39
N GLU A 49 -15.04 44.02 7.60
CA GLU A 49 -15.21 44.63 8.94
C GLU A 49 -14.01 44.41 9.88
N GLY A 50 -12.78 44.43 9.33
CA GLY A 50 -11.56 44.19 10.11
C GLY A 50 -11.35 42.74 10.56
N ARG A 51 -12.13 41.78 10.03
CA ARG A 51 -12.02 40.34 10.30
C ARG A 51 -11.59 39.58 9.05
N ILE A 52 -10.92 38.45 9.27
CA ILE A 52 -10.47 37.54 8.21
C ILE A 52 -11.26 36.24 8.33
N ALA A 53 -12.07 35.94 7.31
CA ALA A 53 -12.70 34.64 7.13
C ALA A 53 -11.84 33.78 6.20
N VAL A 54 -11.62 32.52 6.57
CA VAL A 54 -10.81 31.56 5.81
C VAL A 54 -11.69 30.42 5.36
N GLN A 55 -11.73 30.18 4.05
CA GLN A 55 -12.43 29.05 3.44
C GLN A 55 -11.43 28.10 2.77
N THR A 56 -11.65 26.80 2.91
CA THR A 56 -10.89 25.78 2.20
C THR A 56 -11.51 25.56 0.83
N VAL A 57 -10.72 25.71 -0.23
CA VAL A 57 -11.16 25.51 -1.62
C VAL A 57 -10.47 24.27 -2.17
N PRO A 58 -11.19 23.18 -2.51
CA PRO A 58 -10.59 22.00 -3.14
C PRO A 58 -9.94 22.34 -4.48
N THR A 59 -8.77 21.76 -4.75
CA THR A 59 -8.00 22.04 -5.97
C THR A 59 -7.51 20.79 -6.69
N SER A 60 -7.50 19.62 -6.03
CA SER A 60 -7.05 18.37 -6.65
C SER A 60 -7.97 17.96 -7.80
N VAL A 61 -7.37 17.65 -8.95
CA VAL A 61 -8.08 16.98 -10.06
C VAL A 61 -8.14 15.46 -9.80
N LEU A 62 -7.13 14.96 -9.09
CA LEU A 62 -6.99 13.56 -8.70
C LEU A 62 -6.55 13.45 -7.23
N GLU A 63 -7.14 12.51 -6.50
CA GLU A 63 -6.80 12.20 -5.11
C GLU A 63 -6.09 10.85 -4.99
N PHE A 64 -4.98 10.82 -4.26
CA PHE A 64 -4.38 9.57 -3.84
C PHE A 64 -5.03 9.12 -2.53
N THR A 65 -5.40 7.83 -2.44
CA THR A 65 -6.06 7.26 -1.25
C THR A 65 -5.40 5.95 -0.86
N ALA A 66 -4.83 5.88 0.34
CA ALA A 66 -4.44 4.62 0.95
C ALA A 66 -5.59 4.10 1.81
N THR A 67 -6.02 2.86 1.57
CA THR A 67 -7.17 2.27 2.25
C THR A 67 -6.88 0.83 2.69
N THR A 68 -7.62 0.38 3.69
CA THR A 68 -7.50 -0.96 4.26
C THR A 68 -8.87 -1.62 4.28
N LEU A 69 -8.92 -2.89 3.89
CA LEU A 69 -10.11 -3.73 3.99
C LEU A 69 -9.77 -4.98 4.81
N ASP A 70 -10.50 -5.18 5.90
CA ASP A 70 -10.45 -6.43 6.67
C ASP A 70 -11.28 -7.49 5.94
N ILE A 71 -10.64 -8.62 5.61
CA ILE A 71 -11.25 -9.76 4.93
C ILE A 71 -11.33 -11.00 5.84
N SER A 72 -11.25 -10.80 7.16
CA SER A 72 -11.44 -11.86 8.15
C SER A 72 -12.77 -12.57 7.96
N GLY A 73 -12.75 -13.90 8.02
CA GLY A 73 -13.96 -14.73 7.87
C GLY A 73 -14.52 -14.83 6.45
N ILE A 74 -13.92 -14.17 5.44
CA ILE A 74 -14.30 -14.38 4.05
C ILE A 74 -13.95 -15.82 3.65
N ASP A 75 -14.97 -16.52 3.16
CA ASP A 75 -14.98 -17.96 2.91
C ASP A 75 -15.05 -18.34 1.42
N SER A 76 -15.26 -17.36 0.54
CA SER A 76 -15.46 -17.58 -0.90
C SER A 76 -14.94 -16.42 -1.75
N ASP A 77 -14.57 -16.71 -3.00
CA ASP A 77 -14.13 -15.68 -3.94
C ASP A 77 -15.25 -14.66 -4.22
N ASP A 78 -16.51 -15.10 -4.24
CA ASP A 78 -17.65 -14.22 -4.52
C ASP A 78 -17.93 -13.27 -3.35
N ALA A 79 -17.80 -13.73 -2.10
CA ALA A 79 -17.85 -12.86 -0.93
C ALA A 79 -16.74 -11.81 -0.97
N LEU A 80 -15.51 -12.19 -1.33
CA LEU A 80 -14.39 -11.25 -1.49
C LEU A 80 -14.66 -10.22 -2.60
N ARG A 81 -15.14 -10.66 -3.77
CA ARG A 81 -15.52 -9.75 -4.87
C ARG A 81 -16.61 -8.78 -4.44
N GLY A 82 -17.60 -9.25 -3.68
CA GLY A 82 -18.68 -8.43 -3.12
C GLY A 82 -18.12 -7.35 -2.19
N ALA A 83 -17.29 -7.72 -1.22
CA ALA A 83 -16.67 -6.80 -0.27
C ALA A 83 -15.78 -5.75 -0.98
N LEU A 84 -14.92 -6.20 -1.90
CA LEU A 84 -14.07 -5.32 -2.71
C LEU A 84 -14.89 -4.31 -3.52
N ARG A 85 -15.96 -4.78 -4.16
CA ARG A 85 -16.85 -3.94 -4.97
C ARG A 85 -17.51 -2.85 -4.14
N SER A 86 -18.05 -3.19 -2.97
CA SER A 86 -18.64 -2.21 -2.05
C SER A 86 -17.59 -1.21 -1.58
N HIS A 87 -16.41 -1.69 -1.19
CA HIS A 87 -15.30 -0.85 -0.75
C HIS A 87 -14.84 0.14 -1.83
N MET A 88 -14.69 -0.30 -3.08
CA MET A 88 -14.34 0.60 -4.19
C MET A 88 -15.41 1.68 -4.43
N ARG A 89 -16.70 1.33 -4.30
CA ARG A 89 -17.79 2.31 -4.44
C ARG A 89 -17.75 3.35 -3.33
N GLU A 90 -17.59 2.93 -2.08
CA GLU A 90 -17.48 3.82 -0.93
C GLU A 90 -16.33 4.83 -1.10
N ILE A 91 -15.17 4.37 -1.56
CA ILE A 91 -14.03 5.25 -1.84
C ILE A 91 -14.38 6.23 -2.97
N ALA A 92 -14.98 5.75 -4.06
CA ALA A 92 -15.34 6.59 -5.20
C ALA A 92 -16.37 7.67 -4.84
N GLU A 93 -17.29 7.37 -3.92
CA GLU A 93 -18.29 8.31 -3.39
C GLU A 93 -17.66 9.33 -2.43
N ALA A 94 -16.61 8.96 -1.70
CA ALA A 94 -15.92 9.83 -0.74
C ALA A 94 -14.93 10.83 -1.38
N LEU A 95 -14.54 10.64 -2.65
CA LEU A 95 -13.60 11.54 -3.33
C LEU A 95 -14.14 12.96 -3.46
N SER A 96 -13.32 13.95 -3.10
CA SER A 96 -13.64 15.36 -3.39
C SER A 96 -13.24 15.76 -4.82
N ALA A 97 -12.16 15.19 -5.33
CA ALA A 97 -11.64 15.36 -6.68
C ALA A 97 -12.38 14.48 -7.70
N GLN A 98 -12.30 14.80 -9.00
CA GLN A 98 -13.01 14.06 -10.05
C GLN A 98 -12.56 12.59 -10.17
N ALA A 99 -11.29 12.30 -9.89
CA ALA A 99 -10.66 11.00 -10.02
C ALA A 99 -9.87 10.63 -8.75
N GLY A 100 -9.62 9.33 -8.56
CA GLY A 100 -8.81 8.84 -7.46
C GLY A 100 -7.88 7.69 -7.84
N VAL A 101 -6.70 7.65 -7.23
CA VAL A 101 -5.76 6.53 -7.30
C VAL A 101 -5.70 5.87 -5.94
N VAL A 102 -6.04 4.58 -5.88
CA VAL A 102 -6.17 3.83 -4.64
C VAL A 102 -5.03 2.85 -4.45
N ARG A 103 -4.44 2.84 -3.26
CA ARG A 103 -3.63 1.71 -2.76
C ARG A 103 -4.45 0.96 -1.72
N LEU A 104 -4.77 -0.29 -2.02
CA LEU A 104 -5.58 -1.14 -1.15
C LEU A 104 -4.69 -2.14 -0.41
N THR A 105 -4.87 -2.22 0.91
CA THR A 105 -4.28 -3.27 1.74
C THR A 105 -5.38 -4.18 2.25
N LEU A 106 -5.32 -5.47 1.92
CA LEU A 106 -6.18 -6.49 2.50
C LEU A 106 -5.55 -7.00 3.80
N THR A 107 -6.32 -7.04 4.86
CA THR A 107 -5.87 -7.43 6.21
C THR A 107 -6.78 -8.49 6.79
N GLY A 108 -6.38 -9.06 7.93
CA GLY A 108 -7.20 -10.00 8.69
C GLY A 108 -6.90 -11.47 8.40
N ALA A 109 -7.80 -12.35 8.83
CA ALA A 109 -7.64 -13.80 8.80
C ALA A 109 -8.72 -14.47 7.91
N PRO A 110 -8.60 -14.39 6.56
CA PRO A 110 -9.55 -15.04 5.66
C PRO A 110 -9.42 -16.56 5.74
N LEU A 111 -10.54 -17.28 5.63
CA LEU A 111 -10.52 -18.75 5.61
C LEU A 111 -9.76 -19.28 4.38
N ARG A 112 -9.76 -18.52 3.29
CA ARG A 112 -9.06 -18.83 2.03
C ARG A 112 -7.66 -18.19 1.93
N HIS A 113 -6.97 -18.03 3.06
CA HIS A 113 -5.64 -17.42 3.15
C HIS A 113 -4.67 -17.89 2.04
N TRP A 114 -4.51 -19.21 1.87
CA TRP A 114 -3.55 -19.76 0.92
C TRP A 114 -3.97 -19.59 -0.54
N GLN A 115 -5.27 -19.74 -0.84
CA GLN A 115 -5.80 -19.51 -2.18
C GLN A 115 -5.65 -18.04 -2.59
N ILE A 116 -5.92 -17.10 -1.66
CA ILE A 116 -5.76 -15.66 -1.92
C ILE A 116 -4.29 -15.30 -2.20
N LEU A 117 -3.35 -15.85 -1.43
CA LEU A 117 -1.92 -15.63 -1.67
C LEU A 117 -1.44 -16.29 -2.97
N ARG A 118 -1.96 -17.47 -3.32
CA ARG A 118 -1.62 -18.15 -4.58
C ARG A 118 -2.06 -17.32 -5.78
N ASP A 119 -3.28 -16.82 -5.71
CA ASP A 119 -3.98 -16.14 -6.80
C ASP A 119 -3.82 -14.60 -6.69
N GLN A 120 -2.76 -14.13 -6.03
CA GLN A 120 -2.52 -12.71 -5.74
C GLN A 120 -2.54 -11.80 -6.98
N ASP A 121 -2.02 -12.29 -8.11
CA ASP A 121 -1.93 -11.52 -9.35
C ASP A 121 -3.32 -11.40 -10.00
N THR A 122 -4.10 -12.49 -9.97
CA THR A 122 -5.52 -12.50 -10.38
C THR A 122 -6.36 -11.56 -9.50
N TRP A 123 -6.08 -11.50 -8.20
CA TRP A 123 -6.74 -10.55 -7.32
C TRP A 123 -6.35 -9.11 -7.61
N ALA A 124 -5.08 -8.82 -7.90
CA ALA A 124 -4.67 -7.48 -8.31
C ALA A 124 -5.39 -7.02 -9.58
N GLU A 125 -5.53 -7.89 -10.58
CA GLU A 125 -6.29 -7.62 -11.80
C GLU A 125 -7.79 -7.41 -11.51
N THR A 126 -8.37 -8.26 -10.66
CA THR A 126 -9.77 -8.17 -10.25
C THR A 126 -10.05 -6.84 -9.55
N VAL A 127 -9.20 -6.44 -8.59
CA VAL A 127 -9.33 -5.15 -7.89
C VAL A 127 -9.16 -3.99 -8.86
N ALA A 128 -8.20 -4.06 -9.80
CA ALA A 128 -8.03 -3.03 -10.81
C ALA A 128 -9.26 -2.89 -11.73
N ALA A 129 -9.92 -4.00 -12.09
CA ALA A 129 -11.16 -3.98 -12.83
C ALA A 129 -12.31 -3.36 -12.02
N LEU A 130 -12.49 -3.77 -10.75
CA LEU A 130 -13.51 -3.21 -9.85
C LEU A 130 -13.31 -1.71 -9.61
N ALA A 131 -12.07 -1.24 -9.49
CA ALA A 131 -11.76 0.18 -9.40
C ALA A 131 -12.21 0.91 -10.68
N ARG A 132 -11.87 0.40 -11.86
CA ARG A 132 -12.27 1.00 -13.15
C ARG A 132 -13.78 1.02 -13.36
N GLU A 133 -14.51 0.03 -12.87
CA GLU A 133 -15.98 -0.03 -12.95
C GLU A 133 -16.67 1.14 -12.22
N THR A 134 -16.00 1.81 -11.28
CA THR A 134 -16.50 3.05 -10.66
C THR A 134 -16.48 4.25 -11.60
N GLY A 135 -15.77 4.14 -12.73
CA GLY A 135 -15.59 5.21 -13.71
C GLY A 135 -14.59 6.30 -13.30
N ARG A 136 -14.09 6.28 -12.06
CA ARG A 136 -13.22 7.34 -11.52
C ARG A 136 -12.11 6.87 -10.60
N LEU A 137 -11.92 5.56 -10.41
CA LEU A 137 -10.83 5.00 -9.61
C LEU A 137 -9.83 4.19 -10.45
N TRP A 138 -8.57 4.29 -10.06
CA TRP A 138 -7.46 3.48 -10.58
C TRP A 138 -6.68 2.84 -9.44
N LEU A 139 -6.35 1.56 -9.56
CA LEU A 139 -5.51 0.87 -8.58
C LEU A 139 -4.03 1.24 -8.81
N ASP A 140 -3.38 1.76 -7.79
CA ASP A 140 -1.91 1.88 -7.71
C ASP A 140 -1.30 0.52 -7.35
N LYS A 141 -1.74 -0.06 -6.22
CA LYS A 141 -1.20 -1.33 -5.73
C LYS A 141 -2.19 -2.05 -4.81
N LEU A 142 -2.23 -3.38 -4.94
CA LEU A 142 -2.81 -4.28 -3.96
C LEU A 142 -1.71 -4.79 -3.03
N ARG A 143 -1.93 -4.71 -1.72
CA ARG A 143 -1.09 -5.31 -0.68
C ARG A 143 -1.89 -6.35 0.07
N LEU A 144 -1.24 -7.46 0.40
CA LEU A 144 -1.82 -8.55 1.18
C LEU A 144 -1.06 -8.63 2.51
N GLU A 145 -1.69 -8.18 3.57
CA GLU A 145 -1.21 -8.22 4.95
C GLU A 145 -2.16 -9.12 5.77
N ILE A 146 -2.35 -10.33 5.26
CA ILE A 146 -3.26 -11.33 5.82
C ILE A 146 -2.51 -12.40 6.60
N VAL A 147 -3.18 -12.96 7.60
CA VAL A 147 -2.67 -14.05 8.43
C VAL A 147 -3.50 -15.31 8.22
N ALA A 148 -2.88 -16.47 8.43
CA ALA A 148 -3.62 -17.73 8.42
C ALA A 148 -4.57 -17.77 9.64
N PRO A 149 -5.80 -18.31 9.49
CA PRO A 149 -6.71 -18.47 10.62
C PRO A 149 -6.16 -19.47 11.65
N GLU A 150 -6.41 -19.22 12.94
CA GLU A 150 -5.92 -20.05 14.07
C GLU A 150 -6.39 -21.51 13.98
N SER A 151 -7.52 -21.78 13.32
CA SER A 151 -8.05 -23.13 13.09
C SER A 151 -7.46 -23.84 11.87
N SER A 152 -6.40 -23.30 11.25
CA SER A 152 -5.63 -24.02 10.21
C SER A 152 -4.68 -25.08 10.78
N ASP A 153 -4.82 -25.39 12.06
CA ASP A 153 -4.06 -26.40 12.79
C ASP A 153 -4.69 -27.79 12.65
N ASN A 154 -4.48 -28.43 11.49
CA ASN A 154 -4.09 -29.84 11.36
C ASN A 154 -4.14 -30.29 9.90
N THR A 155 -3.04 -30.05 9.21
CA THR A 155 -2.39 -31.19 8.55
C THR A 155 -0.93 -31.14 8.95
N ALA A 156 -0.55 -32.06 9.84
CA ALA A 156 0.75 -32.71 9.79
C ALA A 156 0.92 -33.36 8.40
N GLY A 157 1.07 -32.52 7.39
CA GLY A 157 1.17 -32.85 5.98
C GLY A 157 2.55 -32.47 5.49
N ALA A 158 3.01 -33.16 4.43
CA ALA A 158 4.32 -32.94 3.84
C ALA A 158 4.55 -31.46 3.45
N THR A 159 3.50 -30.68 3.17
CA THR A 159 3.58 -29.26 2.85
C THR A 159 3.89 -28.37 4.05
N ALA A 160 3.45 -28.74 5.27
CA ALA A 160 3.81 -28.04 6.50
C ALA A 160 5.23 -28.38 6.97
N GLU A 161 5.63 -29.63 6.83
CA GLU A 161 7.01 -30.07 7.09
C GLU A 161 7.98 -29.41 6.10
N LEU A 162 7.65 -29.41 4.80
CA LEU A 162 8.45 -28.71 3.80
C LEU A 162 8.51 -27.20 4.06
N ALA A 163 7.42 -26.58 4.53
CA ALA A 163 7.46 -25.17 4.94
C ALA A 163 8.46 -24.90 6.05
N THR A 164 8.49 -25.77 7.05
CA THR A 164 9.44 -25.69 8.15
C THR A 164 10.87 -25.86 7.65
N LEU A 165 11.11 -26.86 6.78
CA LEU A 165 12.42 -27.08 6.16
C LEU A 165 12.86 -25.89 5.31
N MET A 166 11.97 -25.31 4.49
CA MET A 166 12.29 -24.15 3.66
C MET A 166 12.65 -22.92 4.51
N LEU A 167 11.93 -22.69 5.60
CA LEU A 167 12.24 -21.60 6.53
C LEU A 167 13.59 -21.83 7.23
N ALA A 168 13.91 -23.06 7.61
CA ALA A 168 15.20 -23.41 8.21
C ALA A 168 16.36 -23.27 7.21
N ILE A 169 16.21 -23.82 6.00
CA ILE A 169 17.24 -23.77 4.93
C ILE A 169 17.58 -22.32 4.57
N ARG A 170 16.62 -21.39 4.63
CA ARG A 170 16.86 -19.99 4.32
C ARG A 170 17.94 -19.35 5.20
N GLU A 171 18.05 -19.81 6.44
CA GLU A 171 19.03 -19.30 7.42
C GLU A 171 20.37 -20.06 7.35
N GLU A 172 20.46 -21.13 6.55
CA GLU A 172 21.69 -21.92 6.42
C GLU A 172 22.76 -21.13 5.65
N PRO A 173 24.04 -21.13 6.10
CA PRO A 173 25.11 -20.36 5.46
C PRO A 173 25.29 -20.67 3.97
N GLY A 174 25.07 -21.93 3.59
CA GLY A 174 25.17 -22.36 2.19
C GLY A 174 24.09 -21.72 1.31
N PHE A 175 22.83 -21.70 1.77
CA PHE A 175 21.75 -21.06 1.03
C PHE A 175 21.93 -19.55 0.96
N VAL A 176 22.31 -18.92 2.09
CA VAL A 176 22.57 -17.47 2.13
C VAL A 176 23.67 -17.09 1.14
N ALA A 177 24.77 -17.84 1.09
CA ALA A 177 25.85 -17.60 0.13
C ALA A 177 25.38 -17.76 -1.33
N THR A 178 24.58 -18.78 -1.63
CA THR A 178 24.00 -18.97 -2.97
C THR A 178 23.05 -17.83 -3.35
N ALA A 179 22.12 -17.47 -2.47
CA ALA A 179 21.17 -16.38 -2.71
C ALA A 179 21.89 -15.04 -2.92
N GLN A 180 22.97 -14.80 -2.18
CA GLN A 180 23.81 -13.61 -2.34
C GLN A 180 24.52 -13.61 -3.70
N ALA A 181 25.10 -14.73 -4.13
CA ALA A 181 25.77 -14.84 -5.42
C ALA A 181 24.82 -14.61 -6.61
N GLU A 182 23.61 -15.19 -6.55
CA GLU A 182 22.56 -14.99 -7.55
C GLU A 182 22.10 -13.53 -7.61
N LEU A 183 21.96 -12.88 -6.44
CA LEU A 183 21.65 -11.46 -6.38
C LEU A 183 22.76 -10.61 -7.02
N ASP A 184 24.02 -10.89 -6.70
CA ASP A 184 25.17 -10.18 -7.24
C ASP A 184 25.27 -10.33 -8.77
N GLU A 185 24.96 -11.51 -9.31
CA GLU A 185 24.90 -11.76 -10.76
C GLU A 185 23.83 -10.88 -11.43
N VAL A 186 22.59 -10.94 -10.95
CA VAL A 186 21.46 -10.17 -11.53
C VAL A 186 21.69 -8.66 -11.41
N ILE A 187 22.23 -8.20 -10.28
CA ILE A 187 22.55 -6.78 -10.10
C ILE A 187 23.79 -6.37 -10.92
N GLY A 188 24.67 -7.30 -11.25
CA GLY A 188 25.79 -7.13 -12.19
C GLY A 188 25.34 -6.64 -13.58
N ASP A 189 24.15 -7.04 -14.01
CA ASP A 189 23.57 -6.65 -15.30
C ASP A 189 22.89 -5.27 -15.28
N LEU A 190 22.67 -4.68 -14.10
CA LEU A 190 22.02 -3.38 -13.99
C LEU A 190 22.98 -2.21 -14.26
N PRO A 191 22.47 -1.08 -14.81
CA PRO A 191 23.25 0.15 -14.92
C PRO A 191 23.78 0.63 -13.56
N PRO A 192 24.98 1.24 -13.49
CA PRO A 192 25.60 1.65 -12.22
C PRO A 192 24.71 2.50 -11.31
N ALA A 193 23.89 3.39 -11.89
CA ALA A 193 22.96 4.24 -11.13
C ALA A 193 21.87 3.43 -10.40
N MET A 194 21.35 2.37 -11.04
CA MET A 194 20.34 1.50 -10.42
C MET A 194 20.97 0.59 -9.37
N ARG A 195 22.19 0.10 -9.62
CA ARG A 195 22.97 -0.68 -8.64
C ARG A 195 23.20 0.11 -7.35
N ALA A 196 23.69 1.35 -7.47
CA ALA A 196 23.95 2.20 -6.31
C ALA A 196 22.68 2.56 -5.52
N MET A 197 21.52 2.59 -6.19
CA MET A 197 20.23 2.83 -5.55
C MET A 197 19.69 1.60 -4.82
N LEU A 198 19.88 0.40 -5.36
CA LEU A 198 19.38 -0.85 -4.78
C LEU A 198 20.31 -1.43 -3.71
N MET A 199 21.62 -1.28 -3.88
CA MET A 199 22.66 -1.81 -2.99
C MET A 199 23.71 -0.72 -2.71
N PRO A 200 23.35 0.29 -1.89
CA PRO A 200 24.28 1.35 -1.51
C PRO A 200 25.47 0.82 -0.68
N ASP A 201 25.27 -0.28 0.05
CA ASP A 201 26.28 -0.95 0.87
C ASP A 201 26.02 -2.46 0.98
N GLU A 202 26.94 -3.17 1.64
CA GLU A 202 26.87 -4.62 1.85
C GLU A 202 25.65 -5.01 2.72
N ALA A 203 25.28 -4.18 3.70
CA ALA A 203 24.14 -4.45 4.58
C ALA A 203 22.81 -4.39 3.82
N ALA A 204 22.65 -3.42 2.91
CA ALA A 204 21.50 -3.31 2.02
C ALA A 204 21.42 -4.51 1.06
N SER A 205 22.55 -4.99 0.56
CA SER A 205 22.60 -6.20 -0.27
C SER A 205 22.14 -7.44 0.49
N THR A 206 22.68 -7.66 1.70
CA THR A 206 22.24 -8.77 2.57
C THR A 206 20.76 -8.68 2.91
N SER A 207 20.26 -7.49 3.27
CA SER A 207 18.84 -7.28 3.60
C SER A 207 17.93 -7.53 2.40
N LEU A 208 18.35 -7.13 1.19
CA LEU A 208 17.63 -7.39 -0.04
C LEU A 208 17.57 -8.90 -0.34
N ALA A 209 18.69 -9.62 -0.22
CA ALA A 209 18.73 -11.07 -0.40
C ALA A 209 17.78 -11.80 0.57
N GLN A 210 17.81 -11.43 1.86
CA GLN A 210 16.91 -11.97 2.88
C GLN A 210 15.43 -11.71 2.56
N THR A 211 15.11 -10.47 2.17
CA THR A 211 13.74 -10.06 1.83
C THR A 211 13.22 -10.83 0.61
N LEU A 212 14.05 -11.00 -0.41
CA LEU A 212 13.72 -11.77 -1.62
C LEU A 212 13.53 -13.25 -1.30
N ALA A 213 14.40 -13.84 -0.49
CA ALA A 213 14.30 -15.24 -0.06
C ALA A 213 13.03 -15.49 0.78
N GLU A 214 12.70 -14.59 1.70
CA GLU A 214 11.46 -14.66 2.47
C GLU A 214 10.22 -14.55 1.58
N THR A 215 10.22 -13.57 0.67
CA THR A 215 9.11 -13.36 -0.27
C THR A 215 8.94 -14.58 -1.18
N GLY A 216 10.05 -15.15 -1.67
CA GLY A 216 10.08 -16.35 -2.50
C GLY A 216 9.51 -17.57 -1.76
N ALA A 217 9.94 -17.80 -0.52
CA ALA A 217 9.42 -18.90 0.31
C ALA A 217 7.90 -18.77 0.51
N ARG A 218 7.41 -17.58 0.87
CA ARG A 218 5.96 -17.33 1.03
C ARG A 218 5.19 -17.64 -0.26
N ARG A 219 5.70 -17.26 -1.43
CA ARG A 219 5.07 -17.55 -2.74
C ARG A 219 5.01 -19.04 -3.06
N VAL A 220 6.10 -19.78 -2.80
CA VAL A 220 6.12 -21.24 -3.02
C VAL A 220 5.12 -21.93 -2.10
N LEU A 221 5.09 -21.53 -0.83
CA LEU A 221 4.13 -22.06 0.14
C LEU A 221 2.68 -21.77 -0.23
N ALA A 222 2.40 -20.56 -0.72
CA ALA A 222 1.08 -20.21 -1.23
C ALA A 222 0.65 -21.11 -2.39
N ARG A 223 1.54 -21.38 -3.35
CA ARG A 223 1.25 -22.30 -4.46
C ARG A 223 0.99 -23.73 -4.01
N MET A 224 1.77 -24.23 -3.05
CA MET A 224 1.62 -25.59 -2.54
C MET A 224 0.33 -25.76 -1.73
N LYS A 225 0.15 -24.95 -0.68
CA LYS A 225 -0.99 -25.07 0.22
C LYS A 225 -2.30 -24.61 -0.43
N GLY A 226 -2.24 -23.68 -1.38
CA GLY A 226 -3.42 -23.26 -2.13
C GLY A 226 -3.94 -24.33 -3.09
N ALA A 227 -3.13 -25.32 -3.49
CA ALA A 227 -3.55 -26.42 -4.36
C ALA A 227 -4.20 -27.60 -3.60
N GLU A 228 -4.00 -27.70 -2.29
CA GLU A 228 -4.53 -28.78 -1.44
C GLU A 228 -5.97 -28.53 -0.94
N GLY A 229 -6.53 -27.33 -1.15
CA GLY A 229 -7.84 -26.94 -0.62
C GLY A 229 -8.76 -26.28 -1.63
#